data_AF-A0A259JA37-F1
#
_entry.id   AF-A0A259JA37-F1
#
_cell.length_a   1.000
_cell.length_b   1.000
_cell.length_c   1.000
_cell.angle_alpha   90.00
_cell.angle_beta   90.00
_cell.angle_gamma   90.00
#
_symmetry.space_group_name_H-M   'P 1'
#
loop_
_entity.id
_entity.type
_entity.pdbx_description
1 polymer ?
#
loop_
_entity_poly.entity_id
_entity_poly.type
_entity_poly.pdbx_seq_one_letter_code
_entity_poly.pdbx_strand_id
1 'polypeptide(L)'
;MIVALLNQKGGVGKTTLALHLAGAWASRGKRVTLIDADPQGSALDWSQQRVRDGGSRLFGVVGLARDTLHRKAPELARDADHVVIDGPPRIAGLMRSALLAADLVLIPVQPSPLDGWASAEM
;
A
#
# COMPACT_ATOMS: atom_id res chain seq x y z
N MET A 1 -9.45 3.44 9.25
CA MET A 1 -9.80 3.40 7.81
C MET A 1 -8.66 2.73 7.04
N ILE A 2 -8.99 1.79 6.14
CA ILE A 2 -8.05 1.03 5.30
C ILE A 2 -8.14 1.56 3.86
N VAL A 3 -7.04 2.08 3.33
CA VAL A 3 -6.95 2.57 1.95
C VAL A 3 -5.97 1.72 1.16
N ALA A 4 -6.41 1.14 0.05
CA ALA A 4 -5.57 0.30 -0.81
C ALA A 4 -5.21 1.02 -2.11
N LEU A 5 -3.93 0.96 -2.49
CA LEU A 5 -3.44 1.48 -3.76
C LEU A 5 -3.25 0.30 -4.71
N LEU A 6 -4.17 0.16 -5.66
CA LEU A 6 -4.27 -1.01 -6.53
C LEU A 6 -4.12 -0.60 -8.00
N ASN A 7 -3.24 -1.29 -8.72
CA ASN A 7 -3.16 -1.25 -10.17
C ASN A 7 -2.41 -2.50 -10.69
N GLN A 8 -2.97 -3.20 -11.69
CA GLN A 8 -2.37 -4.36 -12.34
C GLN A 8 -1.11 -3.96 -13.10
N LYS A 9 -1.05 -2.72 -13.59
CA LYS A 9 0.13 -2.15 -14.22
C LYS A 9 1.22 -1.81 -13.18
N GLY A 10 2.43 -2.28 -13.44
CA GLY A 10 3.64 -1.87 -12.71
C GLY A 10 4.06 -0.45 -13.06
N GLY A 11 4.76 0.24 -12.16
CA GLY A 11 5.36 1.55 -12.45
C GLY A 11 4.39 2.75 -12.45
N VAL A 12 3.11 2.56 -12.12
CA VAL A 12 2.12 3.67 -12.01
C VAL A 12 2.24 4.50 -10.73
N GLY A 13 3.21 4.19 -9.86
CA GLY A 13 3.47 4.95 -8.64
C GLY A 13 2.71 4.49 -7.38
N LYS A 14 2.20 3.25 -7.32
CA LYS A 14 1.51 2.69 -6.14
C LYS A 14 2.32 2.85 -4.84
N THR A 15 3.49 2.26 -4.78
CA THR A 15 4.40 2.33 -3.63
C THR A 15 4.74 3.77 -3.26
N THR A 16 5.06 4.60 -4.25
CA THR A 16 5.37 6.02 -4.03
C THR A 16 4.21 6.75 -3.38
N LEU A 17 2.99 6.61 -3.91
CA LEU A 17 1.80 7.24 -3.36
C LEU A 17 1.44 6.66 -1.99
N ALA A 18 1.63 5.36 -1.77
CA ALA A 18 1.36 4.71 -0.48
C ALA A 18 2.24 5.31 0.62
N LEU A 19 3.54 5.43 0.36
CA LEU A 19 4.51 6.04 1.26
C LEU A 19 4.20 7.51 1.56
N HIS A 20 3.84 8.29 0.53
CA HIS A 20 3.49 9.71 0.70
C HIS A 20 2.19 9.90 1.46
N LEU A 21 1.17 9.09 1.18
CA LEU A 21 -0.12 9.14 1.88
C LEU A 21 0.08 8.79 3.37
N ALA A 22 0.83 7.72 3.65
CA ALA A 22 1.14 7.33 5.02
C ALA A 22 1.95 8.42 5.76
N GLY A 23 2.95 8.99 5.09
CA GLY A 23 3.75 10.08 5.63
C GLY A 23 2.93 11.35 5.90
N ALA A 24 2.01 11.71 5.00
CA ALA A 24 1.15 12.88 5.15
C ALA A 24 0.13 12.75 6.29
N TRP A 25 -0.38 11.54 6.55
CA TRP A 25 -1.23 11.31 7.72
C TRP A 25 -0.42 11.27 9.02
N ALA A 26 0.74 10.60 9.00
CA ALA A 26 1.62 10.54 10.17
C ALA A 26 2.13 11.92 10.59
N SER A 27 2.48 12.79 9.64
CA SER A 27 2.90 14.17 9.92
C SER A 27 1.79 15.04 10.52
N ARG A 28 0.53 14.61 10.40
CA ARG A 28 -0.65 15.23 11.04
C ARG A 28 -1.01 14.56 12.37
N GLY A 29 -0.10 13.78 12.94
CA GLY A 29 -0.26 13.14 14.25
C GLY A 29 -1.15 11.88 14.25
N LYS A 30 -1.45 11.31 13.08
CA LYS A 30 -2.21 10.05 12.99
C LYS A 30 -1.31 8.84 13.20
N ARG A 31 -1.83 7.81 13.86
CA ARG A 31 -1.18 6.49 13.91
C ARG A 31 -1.42 5.79 12.58
N VAL A 32 -0.35 5.52 11.84
CA VAL A 32 -0.44 4.93 10.50
C VAL A 32 0.38 3.67 10.42
N THR A 33 -0.19 2.66 9.77
CA THR A 33 0.52 1.43 9.38
C THR A 33 0.42 1.28 7.86
N LEU A 34 1.56 1.12 7.19
CA LEU A 34 1.62 0.73 5.80
C LEU A 34 1.87 -0.77 5.71
N ILE A 35 1.02 -1.47 4.97
CA ILE A 35 1.15 -2.89 4.65
C ILE A 35 1.71 -3.00 3.23
N ASP A 36 2.90 -3.54 3.11
CA ASP A 36 3.51 -3.90 1.83
C ASP A 36 2.97 -5.27 1.40
N ALA A 37 2.01 -5.28 0.49
CA ALA A 37 1.40 -6.49 -0.04
C ALA A 37 2.03 -6.93 -1.37
N ASP A 38 3.07 -6.24 -1.84
CA ASP A 38 3.84 -6.64 -3.02
C ASP A 38 4.91 -7.66 -2.62
N PRO A 39 4.97 -8.86 -3.24
CA PRO A 39 6.08 -9.78 -3.04
C PRO A 39 7.47 -9.18 -3.30
N GLN A 40 7.57 -8.10 -4.07
CA GLN A 40 8.83 -7.37 -4.27
C GLN A 40 9.30 -6.60 -3.02
N GLY A 41 8.42 -6.30 -2.07
CA GLY A 41 8.81 -5.72 -0.77
C GLY A 41 9.38 -4.30 -0.83
N SER A 42 9.10 -3.53 -1.88
CA SER A 42 9.75 -2.23 -2.13
C SER A 42 9.48 -1.20 -1.02
N ALA A 43 8.28 -1.17 -0.43
CA ALA A 43 7.97 -0.23 0.65
C ALA A 43 8.67 -0.65 1.96
N LEU A 44 8.73 -1.95 2.23
CA LEU A 44 9.42 -2.49 3.40
C LEU A 44 10.92 -2.23 3.31
N ASP A 45 11.54 -2.49 2.16
CA ASP A 45 12.96 -2.26 1.92
C ASP A 45 13.34 -0.78 2.08
N TRP A 46 12.52 0.13 1.51
CA TRP A 46 12.68 1.56 1.71
C TRP A 46 12.66 1.94 3.20
N SER A 47 11.72 1.37 3.97
CA SER A 47 11.58 1.64 5.40
C SER A 47 12.74 1.12 6.23
N GLN A 48 13.33 -0.02 5.84
CA GLN A 48 14.52 -0.57 6.48
C GLN A 48 15.76 0.24 6.15
N GLN A 49 15.93 0.66 4.88
CA GLN A 49 17.04 1.50 4.47
C GLN A 49 17.06 2.81 5.25
N ARG A 50 15.90 3.44 5.41
CA ARG A 50 15.81 4.71 6.15
C ARG A 50 16.27 4.62 7.61
N VAL A 51 16.07 3.47 8.25
CA VAL A 51 16.57 3.20 9.62
C VAL A 51 18.06 2.92 9.63
N ARG A 52 18.58 2.19 8.63
CA ARG A 52 20.03 1.97 8.47
C ARG A 52 20.79 3.28 8.34
N ASP A 53 20.18 4.26 7.66
CA ASP A 53 20.74 5.60 7.47
C ASP A 53 20.57 6.52 8.69
N GLY A 54 20.12 6.00 9.83
CA GLY A 54 19.93 6.74 11.08
C GLY A 54 18.65 7.60 11.13
N GLY A 55 17.77 7.47 10.14
CA GLY A 55 16.50 8.18 10.09
C GLY A 55 15.43 7.56 11.00
N SER A 56 14.51 8.39 11.50
CA SER A 56 13.32 7.93 12.21
C SER A 56 12.18 7.58 11.24
N ARG A 57 11.29 6.70 11.68
CA ARG A 57 10.05 6.36 10.96
C ARG A 57 8.89 7.14 11.57
N LEU A 58 8.14 7.83 10.72
CA LEU A 58 6.89 8.49 11.11
C LEU A 58 5.73 7.50 11.25
N PHE A 59 5.82 6.33 10.59
CA PHE A 59 4.78 5.31 10.56
C PHE A 59 5.38 3.90 10.47
N GLY A 60 4.61 2.88 10.86
CA GLY A 60 5.01 1.48 10.77
C GLY A 60 4.91 0.95 9.34
N VAL A 61 5.84 0.07 8.94
CA VAL A 61 5.77 -0.65 7.66
C VAL A 61 5.87 -2.15 7.93
N VAL A 62 4.91 -2.92 7.41
CA VAL A 62 4.79 -4.36 7.63
C VAL A 62 4.70 -5.07 6.28
N GLY A 63 5.57 -6.06 6.04
CA GLY A 63 5.46 -6.94 4.88
C GLY A 63 4.38 -7.99 5.06
N LEU A 64 3.39 -8.03 4.16
CA LEU A 64 2.31 -9.00 4.16
C LEU A 64 1.82 -9.34 2.74
N ALA A 65 2.68 -9.94 1.94
CA ALA A 65 2.30 -10.49 0.64
C ALA A 65 1.61 -11.87 0.80
N ARG A 66 0.37 -11.90 1.33
CA ARG A 66 -0.46 -13.12 1.41
C ARG A 66 -1.89 -12.91 0.93
N ASP A 67 -2.48 -13.93 0.34
CA ASP A 67 -3.90 -13.99 -0.07
C ASP A 67 -4.89 -13.92 1.12
N THR A 68 -4.39 -14.04 2.35
CA THR A 68 -5.11 -13.88 3.62
C THR A 68 -5.03 -12.47 4.21
N LEU A 69 -4.49 -11.49 3.47
CA LEU A 69 -4.38 -10.09 3.91
C LEU A 69 -5.70 -9.50 4.43
N HIS A 70 -6.85 -9.78 3.82
CA HIS A 70 -8.17 -9.34 4.30
C HIS A 70 -8.51 -9.76 5.74
N ARG A 71 -7.87 -10.81 6.28
CA ARG A 71 -8.09 -11.25 7.66
C ARG A 71 -7.19 -10.52 8.65
N LYS A 72 -5.96 -10.23 8.23
CA LYS A 72 -4.91 -9.62 9.08
C LYS A 72 -4.92 -8.10 9.06
N ALA A 73 -5.28 -7.47 7.93
CA ALA A 73 -5.33 -6.01 7.83
C ALA A 73 -6.31 -5.38 8.84
N PRO A 74 -7.50 -5.96 9.12
CA PRO A 74 -8.38 -5.47 10.19
C PRO A 74 -7.79 -5.58 11.59
N GLU A 75 -6.95 -6.59 11.86
CA GLU A 75 -6.26 -6.72 13.15
C GLU A 75 -5.26 -5.57 13.33
N LEU A 76 -4.46 -5.28 12.29
CA LEU A 76 -3.53 -4.15 12.28
C LEU A 76 -4.24 -2.78 12.35
N ALA A 77 -5.47 -2.71 11.86
CA ALA A 77 -6.29 -1.51 11.93
C ALA A 77 -6.83 -1.21 13.34
N ARG A 78 -6.80 -2.16 14.29
CA ARG A 78 -7.25 -1.90 15.67
C ARG A 78 -6.37 -0.89 16.40
N ASP A 79 -5.07 -0.89 16.09
CA ASP A 79 -4.07 -0.06 16.76
C ASP A 79 -3.65 1.17 15.92
N ALA A 80 -4.27 1.38 14.76
CA ALA A 80 -3.97 2.45 13.83
C ALA A 80 -5.22 3.27 13.50
N ASP A 81 -5.05 4.58 13.30
CA ASP A 81 -6.15 5.43 12.80
C ASP A 81 -6.35 5.16 11.29
N HIS A 82 -5.23 4.95 10.58
CA HIS A 82 -5.21 4.64 9.15
C HIS A 82 -4.28 3.48 8.83
N VAL A 83 -4.74 2.63 7.89
CA VAL A 83 -3.91 1.59 7.26
C VAL A 83 -3.83 1.89 5.78
N VAL A 84 -2.61 1.84 5.22
CA VAL A 84 -2.36 1.97 3.79
C VAL A 84 -1.88 0.62 3.26
N ILE A 85 -2.54 0.07 2.24
CA ILE A 85 -2.09 -1.15 1.57
C ILE A 85 -1.40 -0.76 0.26
N ASP A 86 -0.11 -1.07 0.12
CA ASP A 86 0.60 -1.05 -1.15
C ASP A 86 0.35 -2.37 -1.89
N GLY A 87 -0.50 -2.33 -2.91
CA GLY A 87 -0.99 -3.53 -3.58
C GLY A 87 0.00 -4.14 -4.58
N PRO A 88 -0.01 -5.48 -4.76
CA PRO A 88 0.89 -6.15 -5.70
C PRO A 88 0.52 -5.88 -7.16
N PRO A 89 1.48 -6.02 -8.10
CA PRO A 89 1.20 -6.10 -9.52
C PRO A 89 0.65 -7.50 -9.86
N ARG A 90 -0.51 -7.54 -10.51
CA ARG A 90 -0.96 -8.67 -11.35
C ARG A 90 -1.24 -10.03 -10.65
N ILE A 91 -1.23 -10.10 -9.32
CA ILE A 91 -1.54 -11.33 -8.56
C ILE A 91 -3.00 -11.32 -8.08
N ALA A 92 -3.86 -12.05 -8.78
CA ALA A 92 -5.32 -12.03 -8.58
C ALA A 92 -5.74 -12.32 -7.13
N GLY A 93 -5.17 -13.35 -6.49
CA GLY A 93 -5.56 -13.74 -5.12
C GLY A 93 -5.23 -12.67 -4.07
N LEU A 94 -4.06 -12.04 -4.17
CA LEU A 94 -3.68 -10.94 -3.29
C LEU A 94 -4.48 -9.66 -3.58
N MET A 95 -4.70 -9.33 -4.85
CA MET A 95 -5.49 -8.16 -5.23
C MET A 95 -6.92 -8.28 -4.70
N ARG A 96 -7.54 -9.47 -4.83
CA ARG A 96 -8.83 -9.78 -4.20
C ARG A 96 -8.79 -9.60 -2.69
N SER A 97 -7.73 -10.08 -2.05
CA SER A 97 -7.55 -9.94 -0.60
C SER A 97 -7.43 -8.47 -0.17
N ALA A 98 -6.71 -7.64 -0.92
CA ALA A 98 -6.61 -6.21 -0.65
C ALA A 98 -7.94 -5.49 -0.87
N LEU A 99 -8.68 -5.84 -1.93
CA LEU A 99 -10.02 -5.31 -2.20
C LEU A 99 -11.00 -5.62 -1.04
N LEU A 100 -11.00 -6.87 -0.54
CA LEU A 100 -11.85 -7.28 0.57
C LEU A 100 -11.49 -6.59 1.90
N ALA A 101 -10.27 -6.09 2.04
CA ALA A 101 -9.81 -5.41 3.24
C ALA A 101 -10.10 -3.90 3.22
N ALA A 102 -10.24 -3.30 2.04
CA ALA A 102 -10.18 -1.85 1.89
C ALA A 102 -11.55 -1.18 2.11
N ASP A 103 -11.54 -0.06 2.85
CA ASP A 103 -12.68 0.87 2.91
C ASP A 103 -12.71 1.77 1.67
N LEU A 104 -11.54 2.05 1.09
CA LEU A 104 -11.35 2.87 -0.10
C LEU A 104 -10.24 2.29 -0.98
N VAL A 105 -10.48 2.22 -2.28
CA VAL A 105 -9.47 1.81 -3.27
C VAL A 105 -9.10 3.01 -4.12
N LEU A 106 -7.81 3.29 -4.20
CA LEU A 106 -7.22 4.27 -5.10
C LEU A 106 -6.54 3.54 -6.25
N ILE A 107 -6.92 3.86 -7.49
CA ILE A 107 -6.34 3.29 -8.71
C ILE A 107 -5.47 4.36 -9.37
N PRO A 108 -4.16 4.42 -9.08
CA PRO A 108 -3.28 5.38 -9.72
C PRO A 108 -3.04 5.02 -11.18
N VAL A 109 -3.12 6.00 -12.07
CA VAL A 109 -2.90 5.84 -13.52
C VAL A 109 -1.84 6.82 -13.99
N GLN A 110 -1.03 6.42 -14.96
CA GLN A 110 -0.13 7.34 -15.64
C GLN A 110 -0.92 8.19 -16.65
N PRO A 111 -0.54 9.45 -16.90
CA PRO A 111 -1.18 10.32 -17.87
C PRO A 111 -0.75 9.94 -19.31
N SER A 112 -1.06 8.72 -19.70
CA SER A 112 -0.77 8.14 -21.02
C SER A 112 -2.05 7.42 -21.49
N PRO A 113 -2.53 7.68 -22.71
CA PRO A 113 -3.74 7.04 -23.24
C PRO A 113 -3.68 5.50 -23.19
N LEU A 114 -2.51 4.92 -23.48
CA LEU A 114 -2.28 3.47 -23.43
C LEU A 114 -2.39 2.93 -21.99
N ASP A 115 -2.01 3.75 -21.02
CA ASP A 115 -2.00 3.37 -19.60
C ASP A 115 -3.38 3.51 -18.96
N GLY A 116 -4.17 4.47 -19.46
CA GLY A 116 -5.58 4.60 -19.15
C GLY A 116 -6.36 3.34 -19.55
N TRP A 117 -6.14 2.81 -20.76
CA TRP A 117 -6.77 1.58 -21.21
C TRP A 117 -6.37 0.36 -20.36
N ALA A 118 -5.08 0.18 -20.10
CA ALA A 118 -4.60 -0.92 -19.26
C ALA A 118 -5.11 -0.86 -17.81
N SER A 119 -5.45 0.34 -17.31
CA SER A 119 -6.00 0.52 -15.96
C SER A 119 -7.52 0.31 -15.90
N ALA A 120 -8.22 0.39 -17.03
CA ALA A 120 -9.67 0.17 -17.12
C ALA A 120 -10.06 -1.32 -17.13
N GLU A 121 -9.12 -2.22 -17.40
CA GLU A 121 -9.31 -3.68 -17.36
C GLU A 121 -9.21 -4.28 -15.94
N MET A 122 -9.29 -3.42 -14.91
CA MET A 122 -9.17 -3.79 -13.50
C MET A 122 -10.44 -4.37 -12.89
#